data_AF-A0A1E3GR69-F1
#
_entry.id   AF-A0A1E3GR69-F1
#
_cell.length_a   1.000
_cell.length_b   1.000
_cell.length_c   1.000
_cell.angle_alpha   90.00
_cell.angle_beta   90.00
_cell.angle_gamma   90.00
#
_symmetry.space_group_name_H-M   'P 1'
#
loop_
_entity.id
_entity.type
_entity.pdbx_description
1 polymer ?
#
loop_
_entity_poly.entity_id
_entity_poly.type
_entity_poly.pdbx_seq_one_letter_code
_entity_poly.pdbx_strand_id
1 'polypeptide(L)'
;MISRLFIGLASSLLVLPVGATTFELADEETRVIGHNLVVYSRHEDTLLDIGRKFDLGYTEMTAANPNLDPWLPGDNKPVLIPNKFILPDAPQKGIVINIPEMRLFYFPPKQANQLQQVITHPIGIGREGRDTPLGKLSIIQKRENPSWTPPESVRREHAAAGDILPAVVPPGPDNPLGTRAIRLSNPSYLIHGTAKPYGVGLRVSSGCIRLYPEDIEHLYSLVSLNTQVNILHQPYKAAVSNGKLFLEAHAPIPEMYKEVSGNMTPMIQAILNAQDSMLSEQDWPFAEEIVMTTHGVVKQINQQEEKIVDNVWFVHGGLQLNTGAKMRKALQDLNMQDKFWPLRNKAINEVVVGPFENLEAAREAADKISAAAGIPVWPAHLSEEMF
;
A
#
# COMPACT_ATOMS: atom_id res chain seq x y z
N MET A 1 35.09 52.96 9.02
CA MET A 1 33.76 52.76 8.40
C MET A 1 33.79 51.49 7.54
N ILE A 2 33.68 50.29 8.12
CA ILE A 2 33.27 49.08 7.40
C ILE A 2 32.50 48.21 8.40
N SER A 3 31.17 48.16 8.22
CA SER A 3 30.26 47.25 8.91
C SER A 3 30.42 45.84 8.32
N ARG A 4 30.64 44.82 9.16
CA ARG A 4 30.53 43.42 8.74
C ARG A 4 29.24 42.85 9.33
N LEU A 5 28.22 42.81 8.47
CA LEU A 5 26.98 42.08 8.68
C LEU A 5 27.29 40.57 8.69
N PHE A 6 27.08 39.90 9.82
CA PHE A 6 26.99 38.44 9.86
C PHE A 6 25.57 38.06 9.45
N ILE A 7 25.40 37.61 8.21
CA ILE A 7 24.17 36.94 7.76
C ILE A 7 24.25 35.52 8.30
N GLY A 8 23.48 35.22 9.34
CA GLY A 8 23.26 33.86 9.80
C GLY A 8 22.48 33.09 8.73
N LEU A 9 23.14 32.12 8.10
CA LEU A 9 22.46 31.15 7.24
C LEU A 9 21.58 30.28 8.15
N ALA A 10 20.28 30.55 8.18
CA ALA A 10 19.31 29.62 8.73
C ALA A 10 19.21 28.43 7.78
N SER A 11 20.00 27.38 8.03
CA SER A 11 19.78 26.07 7.39
C SER A 11 18.42 25.55 7.85
N SER A 12 17.40 25.79 7.04
CA SER A 12 16.14 25.06 7.12
C SER A 12 16.44 23.59 6.84
N LEU A 13 16.56 22.77 7.87
CA LEU A 13 16.50 21.32 7.73
C LEU A 13 15.10 20.98 7.20
N LEU A 14 15.03 20.68 5.91
CA LEU A 14 13.91 19.94 5.33
C LEU A 14 13.93 18.54 5.96
N VAL A 15 13.14 18.37 7.02
CA VAL A 15 12.77 17.04 7.49
C VAL A 15 11.81 16.48 6.45
N LEU A 16 12.33 15.74 5.48
CA LEU A 16 11.52 14.95 4.56
C LEU A 16 10.90 13.80 5.37
N PRO A 17 9.58 13.67 5.44
CA PRO A 17 8.97 12.57 6.19
C PRO A 17 8.89 11.34 5.30
N VAL A 18 9.23 10.23 5.92
CA VAL A 18 10.05 9.15 5.38
C VAL A 18 9.34 7.87 5.85
N GLY A 19 8.72 7.07 4.94
CA GLY A 19 8.07 5.80 5.30
C GLY A 19 7.26 5.06 4.24
N ALA A 20 6.44 5.75 3.43
CA ALA A 20 5.45 5.11 2.57
C ALA A 20 5.87 4.88 1.12
N THR A 21 5.08 4.06 0.44
CA THR A 21 4.98 4.09 -1.03
C THR A 21 4.36 5.42 -1.47
N THR A 22 5.22 6.32 -1.96
CA THR A 22 4.85 7.63 -2.48
C THR A 22 4.94 7.65 -4.00
N PHE A 23 3.87 8.08 -4.65
CA PHE A 23 3.81 8.34 -6.09
C PHE A 23 3.65 9.83 -6.37
N GLU A 24 4.23 10.29 -7.47
CA GLU A 24 4.01 11.62 -8.01
C GLU A 24 2.97 11.53 -9.13
N LEU A 25 1.92 12.33 -9.04
CA LEU A 25 0.87 12.42 -10.06
C LEU A 25 1.35 13.33 -11.18
N ALA A 26 1.32 12.85 -12.42
CA ALA A 26 1.75 13.62 -13.58
C ALA A 26 0.91 14.90 -13.74
N ASP A 27 -0.38 14.80 -13.44
CA ASP A 27 -1.37 15.89 -13.50
C ASP A 27 -2.56 15.59 -12.56
N GLU A 28 -3.55 16.49 -12.55
CA GLU A 28 -4.76 16.35 -11.72
C GLU A 28 -5.74 15.28 -12.25
N GLU A 29 -5.56 14.83 -13.49
CA GLU A 29 -6.36 13.79 -14.15
C GLU A 29 -5.79 12.39 -13.92
N THR A 30 -4.59 12.28 -13.34
CA THR A 30 -3.93 11.02 -13.06
C THR A 30 -4.78 10.19 -12.09
N ARG A 31 -5.24 9.03 -12.57
CA ARG A 31 -6.06 8.08 -11.78
C ARG A 31 -5.45 6.69 -11.66
N VAL A 32 -4.46 6.33 -12.47
CA VAL A 32 -3.74 5.05 -12.37
C VAL A 32 -2.30 5.34 -11.96
N ILE A 33 -1.84 4.70 -10.90
CA ILE A 33 -0.49 4.88 -10.33
C ILE A 33 0.19 3.55 -10.10
N GLY A 34 1.52 3.58 -10.04
CA GLY A 34 2.35 2.40 -9.82
C GLY A 34 2.31 1.41 -10.97
N HIS A 35 2.77 0.20 -10.70
CA HIS A 35 2.90 -0.86 -11.68
C HIS A 35 2.96 -2.23 -10.98
N ASN A 36 2.58 -3.28 -11.70
CA ASN A 36 2.72 -4.63 -11.22
C ASN A 36 4.10 -5.19 -11.59
N LEU A 37 4.63 -6.09 -10.77
CA LEU A 37 5.83 -6.85 -11.08
C LEU A 37 5.74 -8.27 -10.50
N VAL A 38 6.66 -9.14 -10.89
CA VAL A 38 6.78 -10.49 -10.32
C VAL A 38 8.11 -10.61 -9.62
N VAL A 39 8.11 -11.05 -8.37
CA VAL A 39 9.32 -11.46 -7.65
C VAL A 39 9.34 -12.97 -7.47
N TYR A 40 10.54 -13.54 -7.32
CA TYR A 40 10.70 -14.97 -7.12
C TYR A 40 11.07 -15.25 -5.67
N SER A 41 10.18 -15.98 -4.98
CA SER A 41 10.33 -16.30 -3.57
C SER A 41 11.53 -17.22 -3.30
N ARG A 42 12.06 -17.12 -2.08
CA ARG A 42 13.05 -18.02 -1.49
C ARG A 42 12.34 -19.03 -0.58
N HIS A 43 13.06 -20.07 -0.16
CA HIS A 43 12.49 -21.13 0.70
C HIS A 43 11.98 -20.60 2.04
N GLU A 44 12.66 -19.61 2.61
CA GLU A 44 12.37 -18.98 3.89
C GLU A 44 11.32 -17.86 3.84
N ASP A 45 10.88 -17.45 2.64
CA ASP A 45 9.95 -16.34 2.48
C ASP A 45 8.52 -16.74 2.84
N THR A 46 7.76 -15.77 3.36
CA THR A 46 6.29 -15.80 3.38
C THR A 46 5.74 -14.73 2.44
N LEU A 47 4.50 -14.89 1.94
CA LEU A 47 3.86 -13.84 1.15
C LEU A 47 3.69 -12.55 1.96
N LEU A 48 3.50 -12.65 3.27
CA LEU A 48 3.31 -11.51 4.15
C LEU A 48 4.62 -10.73 4.33
N ASP A 49 5.75 -11.43 4.46
CA ASP A 49 7.05 -10.77 4.60
C ASP A 49 7.46 -10.08 3.30
N ILE A 50 7.24 -10.72 2.15
CA ILE A 50 7.38 -10.08 0.83
C ILE A 50 6.45 -8.87 0.75
N GLY A 51 5.15 -9.07 0.98
CA GLY A 51 4.12 -8.03 0.90
C GLY A 51 4.46 -6.81 1.75
N ARG A 52 4.88 -7.00 2.99
CA ARG A 52 5.30 -5.90 3.88
C ARG A 52 6.51 -5.13 3.34
N LYS A 53 7.45 -5.79 2.63
CA LYS A 53 8.55 -5.08 1.95
C LYS A 53 8.10 -4.28 0.75
N PHE A 54 6.99 -4.64 0.13
CA PHE A 54 6.34 -3.90 -0.94
C PHE A 54 5.17 -3.02 -0.46
N ASP A 55 5.01 -2.84 0.87
CA ASP A 55 3.93 -2.02 1.45
C ASP A 55 2.52 -2.50 1.04
N LEU A 56 2.32 -3.81 1.13
CA LEU A 56 1.08 -4.52 0.81
C LEU A 56 0.55 -5.28 2.03
N GLY A 57 -0.77 -5.36 2.13
CA GLY A 57 -1.48 -6.09 3.18
C GLY A 57 -1.70 -7.56 2.83
N TYR A 58 -2.13 -8.35 3.81
CA TYR A 58 -2.42 -9.77 3.64
C TYR A 58 -3.38 -10.05 2.47
N THR A 59 -4.57 -9.43 2.48
CA THR A 59 -5.60 -9.71 1.47
C THR A 59 -5.12 -9.39 0.06
N GLU A 60 -4.42 -8.27 -0.13
CA GLU A 60 -3.85 -7.87 -1.43
C GLU A 60 -2.90 -8.94 -1.96
N MET A 61 -1.98 -9.42 -1.12
CA MET A 61 -1.02 -10.47 -1.50
C MET A 61 -1.70 -11.80 -1.81
N THR A 62 -2.64 -12.24 -0.97
CA THR A 62 -3.29 -13.55 -1.14
C THR A 62 -4.31 -13.56 -2.27
N ALA A 63 -5.03 -12.46 -2.49
CA ALA A 63 -6.01 -12.35 -3.58
C ALA A 63 -5.33 -12.28 -4.96
N ALA A 64 -4.18 -11.61 -5.05
CA ALA A 64 -3.37 -11.57 -6.26
C ALA A 64 -2.63 -12.90 -6.55
N ASN A 65 -2.43 -13.74 -5.53
CA ASN A 65 -1.67 -14.99 -5.62
C ASN A 65 -2.47 -16.21 -5.08
N PRO A 66 -3.65 -16.54 -5.63
CA PRO A 66 -4.56 -17.53 -5.04
C PRO A 66 -4.01 -18.96 -5.01
N ASN A 67 -2.98 -19.25 -5.81
CA ASN A 67 -2.37 -20.57 -5.94
C ASN A 67 -1.12 -20.75 -5.06
N LEU A 68 -0.73 -19.74 -4.27
CA LEU A 68 0.43 -19.81 -3.38
C LEU A 68 -0.01 -19.90 -1.92
N ASP A 69 0.70 -20.73 -1.15
CA ASP A 69 0.53 -20.74 0.31
C ASP A 69 1.07 -19.43 0.91
N PRO A 70 0.29 -18.68 1.71
CA PRO A 70 0.73 -17.41 2.28
C PRO A 70 1.92 -17.52 3.23
N TRP A 71 2.11 -18.67 3.86
CA TRP A 71 3.14 -18.92 4.87
C TRP A 71 4.32 -19.71 4.33
N LEU A 72 4.11 -20.48 3.25
CA LEU A 72 5.17 -21.27 2.63
C LEU A 72 4.99 -21.32 1.10
N PRO A 73 5.17 -20.18 0.38
CA PRO A 73 5.11 -20.16 -1.07
C PRO A 73 6.09 -21.18 -1.69
N GLY A 74 7.25 -21.39 -1.05
CA GLY A 74 8.30 -22.29 -1.51
C GLY A 74 9.36 -21.57 -2.35
N ASP A 75 10.42 -22.28 -2.72
CA ASP A 75 11.51 -21.68 -3.49
C ASP A 75 11.12 -21.49 -4.96
N ASN A 76 11.58 -20.38 -5.54
CA ASN A 76 11.41 -20.00 -6.94
C ASN A 76 9.96 -19.93 -7.42
N LYS A 77 9.02 -19.58 -6.54
CA LYS A 77 7.65 -19.33 -6.99
C LYS A 77 7.49 -17.90 -7.48
N PRO A 78 6.83 -17.69 -8.63
CA PRO A 78 6.50 -16.35 -9.08
C PRO A 78 5.41 -15.77 -8.17
N VAL A 79 5.75 -14.70 -7.47
CA VAL A 79 4.83 -13.94 -6.61
C VAL A 79 4.52 -12.63 -7.33
N LEU A 80 3.26 -12.46 -7.73
CA LEU A 80 2.75 -11.20 -8.26
C LEU A 80 2.70 -10.16 -7.13
N ILE A 81 3.31 -9.01 -7.38
CA ILE A 81 3.26 -7.83 -6.52
C ILE A 81 2.26 -6.85 -7.14
N PRO A 82 1.02 -6.75 -6.61
CA PRO A 82 -0.01 -5.85 -7.13
C PRO A 82 0.23 -4.39 -6.69
N ASN A 83 1.35 -3.78 -7.09
CA ASN A 83 1.71 -2.41 -6.74
C ASN A 83 1.18 -1.37 -7.76
N LYS A 84 0.07 -1.69 -8.42
CA LYS A 84 -0.66 -0.79 -9.31
C LYS A 84 -2.03 -0.51 -8.72
N PHE A 85 -2.43 0.75 -8.71
CA PHE A 85 -3.70 1.18 -8.10
C PHE A 85 -4.47 2.12 -9.01
N ILE A 86 -5.79 1.94 -9.06
CA ILE A 86 -6.72 2.98 -9.49
C ILE A 86 -7.06 3.83 -8.26
N LEU A 87 -6.81 5.13 -8.31
CA LEU A 87 -7.16 6.05 -7.22
C LEU A 87 -8.69 6.07 -7.01
N PRO A 88 -9.17 6.03 -5.75
CA PRO A 88 -10.60 6.07 -5.45
C PRO A 88 -11.29 7.29 -6.06
N ASP A 89 -12.56 7.12 -6.42
CA ASP A 89 -13.39 8.20 -6.96
C ASP A 89 -13.85 9.12 -5.82
N ALA A 90 -12.94 10.01 -5.42
CA ALA A 90 -13.12 11.01 -4.38
C ALA A 90 -12.14 12.16 -4.58
N PRO A 91 -12.37 13.34 -3.96
CA PRO A 91 -11.41 14.42 -3.99
C PRO A 91 -10.03 13.94 -3.51
N GLN A 92 -9.00 14.17 -4.32
CA GLN A 92 -7.60 13.84 -4.03
C GLN A 92 -7.02 14.82 -3.00
N LYS A 93 -7.59 14.82 -1.79
CA LYS A 93 -7.25 15.77 -0.72
C LYS A 93 -7.38 15.12 0.65
N GLY A 94 -6.37 15.30 1.49
CA GLY A 94 -6.38 14.73 2.82
C GLY A 94 -6.27 13.21 2.75
N ILE A 95 -6.93 12.50 3.65
CA ILE A 95 -6.92 11.04 3.71
C ILE A 95 -8.18 10.49 3.05
N VAL A 96 -8.01 9.57 2.11
CA VAL A 96 -9.08 8.75 1.53
C VAL A 96 -8.79 7.30 1.89
N ILE A 97 -9.75 6.62 2.48
CA ILE A 97 -9.66 5.21 2.84
C ILE A 97 -10.72 4.46 2.06
N ASN A 98 -10.34 3.44 1.33
CA ASN A 98 -11.30 2.57 0.68
C ASN A 98 -11.21 1.18 1.32
N ILE A 99 -12.29 0.78 1.99
CA ILE A 99 -12.26 -0.38 2.89
C ILE A 99 -12.28 -1.75 2.19
N PRO A 100 -12.89 -1.95 1.00
CA PRO A 100 -12.80 -3.23 0.29
C PRO A 100 -11.38 -3.56 -0.18
N GLU A 101 -10.63 -2.54 -0.62
CA GLU A 101 -9.22 -2.68 -1.04
C GLU A 101 -8.24 -2.69 0.15
N MET A 102 -8.73 -2.50 1.37
CA MET A 102 -7.90 -2.44 2.59
C MET A 102 -6.74 -1.43 2.48
N ARG A 103 -6.99 -0.25 1.91
CA ARG A 103 -5.92 0.72 1.64
C ARG A 103 -6.32 2.16 1.94
N LEU A 104 -5.31 2.92 2.35
CA LEU A 104 -5.36 4.33 2.68
C LEU A 104 -4.51 5.10 1.66
N PHE A 105 -5.07 6.17 1.11
CA PHE A 105 -4.37 7.16 0.29
C PHE A 105 -4.34 8.49 1.02
N TYR A 106 -3.17 9.08 1.18
CA TYR A 106 -2.98 10.41 1.71
C TYR A 106 -2.47 11.35 0.62
N PHE A 107 -3.23 12.39 0.36
CA PHE A 107 -2.91 13.48 -0.55
C PHE A 107 -2.48 14.70 0.28
N PRO A 108 -1.17 14.88 0.51
CA PRO A 108 -0.65 16.05 1.21
C PRO A 108 -0.99 17.34 0.44
N PRO A 109 -1.04 18.50 1.11
CA PRO A 109 -1.16 19.78 0.44
C PRO A 109 -0.06 19.94 -0.62
N LYS A 110 -0.45 20.27 -1.86
CA LYS A 110 0.48 20.49 -2.97
C LYS A 110 1.47 21.59 -2.63
N GLN A 111 2.76 21.29 -2.77
CA GLN A 111 3.82 22.29 -2.62
C GLN A 111 3.98 23.07 -3.92
N ALA A 112 4.36 24.34 -3.82
CA ALA A 112 4.60 25.17 -5.00
C ALA A 112 5.70 24.57 -5.87
N ASN A 113 5.49 24.52 -7.19
CA ASN A 113 6.42 23.97 -8.18
C ASN A 113 6.76 22.48 -8.01
N GLN A 114 5.90 21.71 -7.33
CA GLN A 114 6.02 20.26 -7.25
C GLN A 114 4.75 19.59 -7.80
N LEU A 115 4.92 18.36 -8.30
CA LEU A 115 3.81 17.49 -8.65
C LEU A 115 3.00 17.15 -7.38
N GLN A 116 1.70 16.87 -7.55
CA GLN A 116 0.90 16.37 -6.44
C GLN A 116 1.42 14.98 -6.06
N GLN A 117 1.58 14.72 -4.77
CA GLN A 117 1.96 13.41 -4.28
C GLN A 117 0.74 12.64 -3.78
N VAL A 118 0.80 11.32 -3.86
CA VAL A 118 -0.10 10.42 -3.14
C VAL A 118 0.74 9.40 -2.39
N ILE A 119 0.42 9.23 -1.12
CA ILE A 119 1.09 8.35 -0.17
C ILE A 119 0.11 7.23 0.16
N THR A 120 0.48 5.97 -0.06
CA THR A 120 -0.44 4.85 0.16
C THR A 120 0.04 3.94 1.26
N HIS A 121 -0.89 3.37 2.03
CA HIS A 121 -0.59 2.38 3.07
C HIS A 121 -1.66 1.29 3.09
N PRO A 122 -1.28 0.02 3.27
CA PRO A 122 -2.23 -1.03 3.56
C PRO A 122 -2.79 -0.85 4.97
N ILE A 123 -4.04 -1.24 5.16
CA ILE A 123 -4.73 -1.11 6.45
C ILE A 123 -5.42 -2.39 6.88
N GLY A 124 -5.52 -2.61 8.18
CA GLY A 124 -6.47 -3.54 8.79
C GLY A 124 -7.70 -2.78 9.28
N ILE A 125 -8.87 -3.42 9.20
CA ILE A 125 -10.16 -2.80 9.56
C ILE A 125 -10.93 -3.62 10.60
N GLY A 126 -12.09 -3.09 10.99
CA GLY A 126 -13.04 -3.78 11.85
C GLY A 126 -13.48 -5.15 11.33
N ARG A 127 -13.52 -6.13 12.23
CA ARG A 127 -14.16 -7.42 11.96
C ARG A 127 -15.68 -7.30 11.88
N GLU A 128 -16.33 -8.33 11.39
CA GLU A 128 -17.80 -8.44 11.34
C GLU A 128 -18.45 -8.06 12.68
N GLY A 129 -19.48 -7.22 12.63
CA GLY A 129 -20.18 -6.70 13.81
C GLY A 129 -19.45 -5.59 14.57
N ARG A 130 -18.26 -5.18 14.11
CA ARG A 130 -17.52 -4.00 14.60
C ARG A 130 -16.93 -3.23 13.42
N ASP A 131 -17.78 -2.90 12.45
CA ASP A 131 -17.34 -2.35 11.17
C ASP A 131 -16.71 -0.95 11.30
N THR A 132 -15.79 -0.66 10.40
CA THR A 132 -15.24 0.69 10.23
C THR A 132 -16.30 1.58 9.56
N PRO A 133 -16.61 2.77 10.10
CA PRO A 133 -17.71 3.59 9.63
C PRO A 133 -17.37 4.27 8.29
N LEU A 134 -18.36 4.38 7.42
CA LEU A 134 -18.28 5.19 6.20
C LEU A 134 -18.49 6.67 6.50
N GLY A 135 -17.94 7.52 5.63
CA GLY A 135 -18.24 8.95 5.59
C GLY A 135 -17.05 9.87 5.82
N LYS A 136 -17.36 11.16 5.94
CA LYS A 136 -16.39 12.25 6.07
C LYS A 136 -16.14 12.56 7.54
N LEU A 137 -14.88 12.48 7.94
CA LEU A 137 -14.35 12.72 9.27
C LEU A 137 -13.18 13.71 9.19
N SER A 138 -12.61 14.05 10.34
CA SER A 138 -11.37 14.81 10.43
C SER A 138 -10.50 14.33 11.59
N ILE A 139 -9.20 14.63 11.53
CA ILE A 139 -8.28 14.36 12.64
C ILE A 139 -8.53 15.38 13.75
N ILE A 140 -8.86 14.92 14.96
CA ILE A 140 -9.12 15.79 16.12
C ILE A 140 -8.04 15.69 17.21
N GLN A 141 -7.25 14.62 17.21
CA GLN A 141 -6.18 14.43 18.19
C GLN A 141 -5.11 13.50 17.64
N LYS A 142 -3.87 13.75 18.05
CA LYS A 142 -2.70 12.92 17.77
C LYS A 142 -2.01 12.59 19.10
N ARG A 143 -1.63 11.32 19.30
CA ARG A 143 -0.90 10.85 20.49
C ARG A 143 0.29 9.99 20.09
N GLU A 144 1.45 10.33 20.64
CA GLU A 144 2.63 9.47 20.62
C GLU A 144 2.59 8.53 21.82
N ASN A 145 3.06 7.30 21.61
CA ASN A 145 3.15 6.24 22.62
C ASN A 145 1.87 6.16 23.47
N PRO A 146 0.70 5.92 22.87
CA PRO A 146 -0.56 5.95 23.59
C PRO A 146 -0.66 4.79 24.58
N SER A 147 -1.19 5.02 25.77
CA SER A 147 -1.78 3.94 26.57
C SER A 147 -3.08 3.46 25.92
N TRP A 148 -3.42 2.18 26.08
CA TRP A 148 -4.69 1.63 25.63
C TRP A 148 -5.58 1.27 26.81
N THR A 149 -6.79 1.82 26.84
CA THR A 149 -7.85 1.44 27.77
C THR A 149 -8.85 0.60 26.97
N PRO A 150 -8.91 -0.74 27.18
CA PRO A 150 -9.80 -1.59 26.43
C PRO A 150 -11.27 -1.17 26.62
N PRO A 151 -12.06 -1.00 25.54
CA PRO A 151 -13.49 -0.74 25.67
C PRO A 151 -14.21 -1.85 26.43
N GLU A 152 -15.32 -1.53 27.09
CA GLU A 152 -16.11 -2.50 27.87
C GLU A 152 -16.50 -3.75 27.07
N SER A 153 -16.89 -3.57 25.81
CA SER A 153 -17.22 -4.67 24.90
C SER A 153 -16.05 -5.64 24.68
N VAL A 154 -14.83 -5.10 24.53
CA VAL A 154 -13.60 -5.89 24.37
C VAL A 154 -13.25 -6.60 25.68
N ARG A 155 -13.35 -5.91 26.83
CA ARG A 155 -13.09 -6.54 28.15
C ARG A 155 -14.01 -7.72 28.43
N ARG A 156 -15.32 -7.57 28.16
CA ARG A 156 -16.30 -8.65 28.36
C ARG A 156 -16.03 -9.85 27.46
N GLU A 157 -15.68 -9.60 26.21
CA GLU A 157 -15.35 -10.66 25.25
C GLU A 157 -14.11 -11.45 25.68
N HIS A 158 -13.01 -10.76 25.98
CA HIS A 158 -11.78 -11.40 26.45
C HIS A 158 -12.03 -12.18 27.75
N ALA A 159 -12.77 -11.60 28.70
CA ALA A 159 -13.12 -12.28 29.95
C ALA A 159 -13.95 -13.55 29.72
N ALA A 160 -14.88 -13.53 28.76
CA ALA A 160 -15.66 -14.71 28.38
C ALA A 160 -14.78 -15.82 27.74
N ALA A 161 -13.67 -15.44 27.12
CA ALA A 161 -12.67 -16.36 26.57
C ALA A 161 -11.60 -16.80 27.59
N GLY A 162 -11.71 -16.38 28.86
CA GLY A 162 -10.74 -16.71 29.92
C GLY A 162 -9.48 -15.82 29.94
N ASP A 163 -9.46 -14.75 29.15
CA ASP A 163 -8.37 -13.76 29.10
C ASP A 163 -8.80 -12.46 29.80
N ILE A 164 -8.28 -12.20 31.00
CA ILE A 164 -8.64 -10.97 31.74
C ILE A 164 -7.69 -9.84 31.35
N LEU A 165 -8.17 -8.93 30.51
CA LEU A 165 -7.41 -7.75 30.11
C LEU A 165 -7.19 -6.79 31.30
N PRO A 166 -6.00 -6.15 31.41
CA PRO A 166 -5.77 -5.09 32.37
C PRO A 166 -6.66 -3.87 32.06
N ALA A 167 -6.97 -3.08 33.09
CA ALA A 167 -7.77 -1.87 32.93
C ALA A 167 -7.09 -0.84 32.00
N VAL A 168 -5.76 -0.80 32.00
CA VAL A 168 -4.94 0.02 31.12
C VAL A 168 -3.72 -0.80 30.70
N VAL A 169 -3.47 -0.86 29.40
CA VAL A 169 -2.20 -1.34 28.84
C VAL A 169 -1.29 -0.12 28.64
N PRO A 170 -0.11 -0.07 29.27
CA PRO A 170 0.81 1.05 29.13
C PRO A 170 1.41 1.09 27.71
N PRO A 171 2.06 2.21 27.33
CA PRO A 171 2.84 2.25 26.10
C PRO A 171 3.95 1.18 26.12
N GLY A 172 4.20 0.54 24.98
CA GLY A 172 5.23 -0.49 24.87
C GLY A 172 5.03 -1.37 23.63
N PRO A 173 5.97 -2.32 23.39
CA PRO A 173 5.94 -3.20 22.21
C PRO A 173 4.65 -4.03 22.06
N ASP A 174 4.05 -4.42 23.18
CA ASP A 174 2.83 -5.25 23.20
C ASP A 174 1.53 -4.44 23.16
N ASN A 175 1.62 -3.10 23.12
CA ASN A 175 0.45 -2.25 23.09
C ASN A 175 -0.28 -2.38 21.74
N PRO A 176 -1.58 -2.75 21.71
CA PRO A 176 -2.29 -3.00 20.47
C PRO A 176 -2.55 -1.73 19.64
N LEU A 177 -2.33 -0.54 20.21
CA LEU A 177 -2.36 0.73 19.46
C LEU A 177 -1.03 1.05 18.77
N GLY A 178 0.04 0.30 19.06
CA GLY A 178 1.39 0.59 18.56
C GLY A 178 1.95 1.89 19.13
N THR A 179 2.87 2.52 18.38
CA THR A 179 3.63 3.69 18.83
C THR A 179 2.91 5.01 18.57
N ARG A 180 1.89 5.04 17.72
CA ARG A 180 1.18 6.26 17.31
C ARG A 180 -0.32 6.00 17.18
N ALA A 181 -1.12 6.98 17.59
CA ALA A 181 -2.57 6.95 17.40
C ALA A 181 -3.11 8.33 17.00
N ILE A 182 -4.03 8.32 16.05
CA ILE A 182 -4.69 9.48 15.45
C ILE A 182 -6.18 9.28 15.66
N ARG A 183 -6.82 10.18 16.42
CA ARG A 183 -8.25 10.13 16.71
C ARG A 183 -9.04 10.91 15.66
N LEU A 184 -10.14 10.31 15.23
CA LEU A 184 -11.07 10.91 14.27
C LEU A 184 -12.21 11.67 14.98
N SER A 185 -12.88 12.55 14.23
CA SER A 185 -14.02 13.34 14.72
C SER A 185 -15.20 12.50 15.21
N ASN A 186 -15.28 11.24 14.78
CA ASN A 186 -16.00 10.21 15.51
C ASN A 186 -15.04 9.58 16.54
N PRO A 187 -15.09 9.99 17.83
CA PRO A 187 -14.02 9.76 18.78
C PRO A 187 -13.85 8.28 19.16
N SER A 188 -14.81 7.42 18.84
CA SER A 188 -14.70 5.96 19.02
C SER A 188 -13.70 5.30 18.06
N TYR A 189 -13.27 6.01 17.01
CA TYR A 189 -12.40 5.47 15.95
C TYR A 189 -11.03 6.13 15.92
N LEU A 190 -10.03 5.30 15.65
CA LEU A 190 -8.63 5.69 15.55
C LEU A 190 -8.02 5.14 14.27
N ILE A 191 -7.05 5.87 13.73
CA ILE A 191 -6.01 5.36 12.84
C ILE A 191 -4.77 5.17 13.72
N HIS A 192 -4.26 3.95 13.83
CA HIS A 192 -3.18 3.63 14.77
C HIS A 192 -2.26 2.50 14.24
N GLY A 193 -1.13 2.29 14.90
CA GLY A 193 -0.22 1.19 14.58
C GLY A 193 -0.72 -0.15 15.09
N THR A 194 0.14 -1.15 15.17
CA THR A 194 -0.24 -2.44 15.77
C THR A 194 0.99 -3.16 16.29
N ALA A 195 0.85 -3.87 17.42
CA ALA A 195 1.85 -4.84 17.87
C ALA A 195 1.80 -6.14 17.04
N LYS A 196 0.74 -6.35 16.24
CA LYS A 196 0.51 -7.54 15.41
C LYS A 196 0.45 -7.14 13.94
N PRO A 197 1.60 -6.92 13.27
CA PRO A 197 1.66 -6.41 11.90
C PRO A 197 1.00 -7.36 10.89
N TYR A 198 1.04 -8.68 11.11
CA TYR A 198 0.38 -9.67 10.26
C TYR A 198 -1.16 -9.55 10.24
N GLY A 199 -1.75 -8.65 11.03
CA GLY A 199 -3.17 -8.29 10.96
C GLY A 199 -3.49 -7.15 9.98
N VAL A 200 -2.50 -6.55 9.33
CA VAL A 200 -2.69 -5.51 8.30
C VAL A 200 -3.14 -6.17 6.99
N GLY A 201 -4.13 -5.57 6.32
CA GLY A 201 -4.84 -6.18 5.21
C GLY A 201 -5.90 -7.21 5.64
N LEU A 202 -6.30 -7.22 6.92
CA LEU A 202 -7.33 -8.13 7.45
C LEU A 202 -8.40 -7.39 8.26
N ARG A 203 -9.57 -8.03 8.38
CA ARG A 203 -10.70 -7.62 9.21
C ARG A 203 -10.57 -8.18 10.63
N VAL A 204 -9.69 -7.61 11.44
CA VAL A 204 -9.33 -8.16 12.78
C VAL A 204 -9.48 -7.17 13.93
N SER A 205 -9.80 -5.91 13.62
CA SER A 205 -9.90 -4.87 14.64
C SER A 205 -11.31 -4.81 15.25
N SER A 206 -11.47 -4.00 16.30
CA SER A 206 -12.78 -3.66 16.87
C SER A 206 -13.38 -2.38 16.28
N GLY A 207 -13.08 -2.09 15.00
CA GLY A 207 -13.59 -0.96 14.22
C GLY A 207 -12.57 0.13 13.90
N CYS A 208 -11.42 0.14 14.58
CA CYS A 208 -10.33 1.06 14.27
C CYS A 208 -9.54 0.65 13.02
N ILE A 209 -8.84 1.60 12.42
CA ILE A 209 -7.97 1.41 11.26
C ILE A 209 -6.54 1.16 11.77
N ARG A 210 -5.95 0.03 11.37
CA ARG A 210 -4.59 -0.39 11.76
C ARG A 210 -3.63 -0.25 10.59
N LEU A 211 -2.50 0.38 10.81
CA LEU A 211 -1.38 0.44 9.85
C LEU A 211 -0.21 -0.40 10.37
N TYR A 212 0.76 -0.72 9.50
CA TYR A 212 2.03 -1.24 9.97
C TYR A 212 2.72 -0.25 10.92
N PRO A 213 3.59 -0.72 11.84
CA PRO A 213 4.33 0.15 12.75
C PRO A 213 5.08 1.30 12.04
N GLU A 214 5.79 0.98 10.97
CA GLU A 214 6.53 1.93 10.14
C GLU A 214 5.61 2.97 9.47
N ASP A 215 4.45 2.51 8.97
CA ASP A 215 3.49 3.35 8.25
C ASP A 215 2.77 4.33 9.16
N ILE A 216 2.37 3.90 10.37
CA ILE A 216 1.71 4.82 11.28
C ILE A 216 2.65 5.93 11.75
N GLU A 217 3.94 5.64 11.94
CA GLU A 217 4.93 6.64 12.31
C GLU A 217 5.10 7.67 11.19
N HIS A 218 5.12 7.19 9.95
CA HIS A 218 5.20 8.05 8.78
C HIS A 218 3.97 8.92 8.61
N LEU A 219 2.79 8.33 8.53
CA LEU A 219 1.53 9.06 8.39
C LEU A 219 1.36 10.07 9.53
N TYR A 220 1.66 9.67 10.77
CA TYR A 220 1.58 10.55 11.94
C TYR A 220 2.49 11.78 11.80
N SER A 221 3.69 11.64 11.24
CA SER A 221 4.60 12.77 11.05
C SER A 221 4.12 13.78 10.01
N LEU A 222 3.29 13.34 9.04
CA LEU A 222 2.82 14.14 7.92
C LEU A 222 1.51 14.86 8.19
N VAL A 223 0.54 14.16 8.78
CA VAL A 223 -0.84 14.66 8.87
C VAL A 223 -1.00 15.66 10.00
N SER A 224 -1.89 16.64 9.81
CA SER A 224 -2.16 17.70 10.78
C SER A 224 -3.54 17.54 11.41
N LEU A 225 -3.79 18.24 12.52
CA LEU A 225 -5.17 18.38 13.01
C LEU A 225 -6.05 19.00 11.92
N ASN A 226 -7.33 18.63 11.92
CA ASN A 226 -8.31 19.01 10.91
C ASN A 226 -8.05 18.50 9.49
N THR A 227 -7.00 17.69 9.24
CA THR A 227 -6.89 16.93 7.99
C THR A 227 -8.15 16.10 7.80
N GLN A 228 -8.79 16.26 6.64
CA GLN A 228 -10.01 15.54 6.27
C GLN A 228 -9.70 14.06 6.09
N VAL A 229 -10.63 13.21 6.51
CA VAL A 229 -10.59 11.76 6.31
C VAL A 229 -11.89 11.35 5.65
N ASN A 230 -11.84 10.67 4.51
CA ASN A 230 -13.02 10.19 3.79
C ASN A 230 -12.96 8.66 3.69
N ILE A 231 -13.86 7.97 4.38
CA ILE A 231 -13.92 6.51 4.39
C ILE A 231 -15.01 6.06 3.43
N LEU A 232 -14.61 5.29 2.42
CA LEU A 232 -15.39 4.89 1.26
C LEU A 232 -15.52 3.38 1.18
N HIS A 233 -16.56 2.94 0.49
CA HIS A 233 -16.74 1.57 0.05
C HIS A 233 -16.90 1.58 -1.49
N GLN A 234 -15.78 1.38 -2.18
CA GLN A 234 -15.67 1.30 -3.64
C GLN A 234 -14.97 -0.01 -4.00
N PRO A 235 -15.69 -1.15 -4.02
CA PRO A 235 -15.08 -2.44 -4.29
C PRO A 235 -14.59 -2.55 -5.74
N TYR A 236 -15.26 -1.88 -6.66
CA TYR A 236 -14.93 -1.85 -8.08
C TYR A 236 -14.55 -0.43 -8.49
N LYS A 237 -13.44 -0.29 -9.20
CA LYS A 237 -12.92 0.97 -9.72
C LYS A 237 -12.55 0.81 -11.19
N ALA A 238 -12.69 1.90 -11.93
CA ALA A 238 -12.22 1.99 -13.30
C ALA A 238 -11.57 3.35 -13.54
N ALA A 239 -10.61 3.40 -14.46
CA ALA A 239 -9.97 4.65 -14.88
C ALA A 239 -9.39 4.51 -16.29
N VAL A 240 -9.42 5.60 -17.04
CA VAL A 240 -8.68 5.70 -18.30
C VAL A 240 -7.29 6.26 -18.02
N SER A 241 -6.26 5.62 -18.55
CA SER A 241 -4.89 6.13 -18.56
C SER A 241 -4.26 5.87 -19.93
N ASN A 242 -3.66 6.90 -20.54
CA ASN A 242 -3.08 6.83 -21.88
C ASN A 242 -4.04 6.25 -22.94
N GLY A 243 -5.32 6.65 -22.88
CA GLY A 243 -6.37 6.19 -23.82
C GLY A 243 -6.81 4.74 -23.62
N LYS A 244 -6.37 4.07 -22.55
CA LYS A 244 -6.72 2.68 -22.23
C LYS A 244 -7.52 2.61 -20.94
N LEU A 245 -8.58 1.81 -20.94
CA LEU A 245 -9.40 1.58 -19.75
C LEU A 245 -8.78 0.49 -18.87
N PHE A 246 -8.69 0.78 -17.58
CA PHE A 246 -8.25 -0.14 -16.54
C PHE A 246 -9.39 -0.41 -15.56
N LEU A 247 -9.49 -1.65 -15.09
CA LEU A 247 -10.46 -2.11 -14.12
C LEU A 247 -9.74 -2.71 -12.91
N GLU A 248 -10.33 -2.54 -11.73
CA GLU A 248 -9.85 -3.09 -10.47
C GLU A 248 -11.05 -3.52 -9.64
N ALA A 249 -11.03 -4.75 -9.11
CA ALA A 249 -12.12 -5.28 -8.29
C ALA A 249 -11.60 -6.00 -7.05
N HIS A 250 -12.18 -5.66 -5.91
CA HIS A 250 -11.93 -6.23 -4.60
C HIS A 250 -13.20 -6.86 -4.04
N ALA A 251 -13.04 -7.84 -3.16
CA ALA A 251 -14.16 -8.50 -2.51
C ALA A 251 -14.94 -7.46 -1.67
N PRO A 252 -16.27 -7.32 -1.88
CA PRO A 252 -17.05 -6.38 -1.10
C PRO A 252 -17.19 -6.83 0.35
N ILE A 253 -17.32 -5.86 1.27
CA ILE A 253 -17.64 -6.15 2.68
C ILE A 253 -19.07 -6.71 2.79
N PRO A 254 -19.27 -7.97 3.20
CA PRO A 254 -20.57 -8.66 3.13
C PRO A 254 -21.72 -7.92 3.84
N GLU A 255 -21.44 -7.33 4.99
CA GLU A 255 -22.42 -6.65 5.85
C GLU A 255 -22.97 -5.38 5.19
N MET A 256 -22.16 -4.75 4.33
CA MET A 256 -22.54 -3.54 3.62
C MET A 256 -23.20 -3.84 2.28
N TYR A 257 -23.13 -5.08 1.79
CA TYR A 257 -23.30 -5.39 0.37
C TYR A 257 -24.06 -6.72 0.13
N LYS A 258 -25.14 -6.97 0.92
CA LYS A 258 -26.02 -8.17 0.82
C LYS A 258 -26.61 -8.46 -0.58
N GLU A 259 -26.47 -7.55 -1.56
CA GLU A 259 -27.07 -7.67 -2.90
C GLU A 259 -26.06 -7.56 -4.07
N VAL A 260 -24.75 -7.64 -3.82
CA VAL A 260 -23.76 -7.22 -4.83
C VAL A 260 -22.69 -8.25 -5.21
N SER A 261 -22.60 -9.39 -4.54
CA SER A 261 -21.71 -10.47 -5.01
C SER A 261 -22.14 -10.92 -6.40
N GLY A 262 -21.31 -10.68 -7.42
CA GLY A 262 -21.63 -10.94 -8.83
C GLY A 262 -22.55 -9.90 -9.50
N ASN A 263 -22.88 -8.78 -8.85
CA ASN A 263 -23.66 -7.70 -9.45
C ASN A 263 -22.73 -6.71 -10.15
N MET A 264 -22.94 -6.53 -11.46
CA MET A 264 -22.13 -5.67 -12.31
C MET A 264 -22.45 -4.18 -12.18
N THR A 265 -23.56 -3.79 -11.55
CA THR A 265 -23.99 -2.37 -11.47
C THR A 265 -22.90 -1.42 -10.94
N PRO A 266 -22.17 -1.72 -9.85
CA PRO A 266 -21.11 -0.81 -9.40
C PRO A 266 -19.93 -0.75 -10.37
N MET A 267 -19.63 -1.84 -11.10
CA MET A 267 -18.57 -1.84 -12.12
C MET A 267 -19.00 -1.02 -13.34
N ILE A 268 -20.25 -1.16 -13.78
CA ILE A 268 -20.83 -0.32 -14.84
C ILE A 268 -20.74 1.16 -14.45
N GLN A 269 -21.13 1.50 -13.22
CA GLN A 269 -21.03 2.88 -12.74
C GLN A 269 -19.58 3.38 -12.70
N ALA A 270 -18.63 2.53 -12.27
CA ALA A 270 -17.22 2.89 -12.28
C ALA A 270 -16.71 3.17 -13.70
N ILE A 271 -17.09 2.35 -14.69
CA ILE A 271 -16.73 2.54 -16.09
C ILE A 271 -17.32 3.84 -16.64
N LEU A 272 -18.60 4.12 -16.37
CA LEU A 272 -19.26 5.35 -16.79
C LEU A 272 -18.67 6.60 -16.13
N ASN A 273 -18.13 6.49 -14.92
CA ASN A 273 -17.40 7.59 -14.28
C ASN A 273 -16.01 7.80 -14.90
N ALA A 274 -15.42 6.74 -15.47
CA ALA A 274 -14.09 6.78 -16.08
C ALA A 274 -14.10 7.24 -17.54
N GLN A 275 -15.18 6.99 -18.27
CA GLN A 275 -15.32 7.35 -19.69
C GLN A 275 -16.80 7.50 -20.09
N ASP A 276 -17.06 8.30 -21.13
CA ASP A 276 -18.41 8.59 -21.65
C ASP A 276 -19.02 7.46 -22.50
N SER A 277 -18.32 6.33 -22.68
CA SER A 277 -18.75 5.21 -23.51
C SER A 277 -18.88 3.90 -22.72
N MET A 278 -19.87 3.10 -23.10
CA MET A 278 -20.01 1.74 -22.60
C MET A 278 -18.95 0.81 -23.21
N LEU A 279 -18.65 -0.26 -22.51
CA LEU A 279 -17.84 -1.35 -23.05
C LEU A 279 -18.49 -1.97 -24.28
N SER A 280 -17.66 -2.44 -25.20
CA SER A 280 -18.14 -3.21 -26.34
C SER A 280 -18.59 -4.61 -25.90
N GLU A 281 -19.48 -5.27 -26.65
CA GLU A 281 -20.05 -6.59 -26.30
C GLU A 281 -18.97 -7.65 -26.00
N GLN A 282 -17.84 -7.58 -26.71
CA GLN A 282 -16.69 -8.48 -26.54
C GLN A 282 -15.86 -8.21 -25.27
N ASP A 283 -15.94 -7.02 -24.67
CA ASP A 283 -15.15 -6.67 -23.49
C ASP A 283 -15.89 -6.98 -22.17
N TRP A 284 -17.22 -7.16 -22.20
CA TRP A 284 -18.02 -7.46 -21.00
C TRP A 284 -17.61 -8.74 -20.28
N PRO A 285 -17.32 -9.88 -20.97
CA PRO A 285 -16.86 -11.09 -20.29
C PRO A 285 -15.60 -10.87 -19.45
N PHE A 286 -14.70 -10.00 -19.90
CA PHE A 286 -13.50 -9.63 -19.14
C PHE A 286 -13.86 -8.83 -17.89
N ALA A 287 -14.75 -7.83 -17.99
CA ALA A 287 -15.20 -7.08 -16.82
C ALA A 287 -15.93 -7.97 -15.80
N GLU A 288 -16.73 -8.92 -16.27
CA GLU A 288 -17.40 -9.92 -15.44
C GLU A 288 -16.39 -10.82 -14.72
N GLU A 289 -15.36 -11.31 -15.41
CA GLU A 289 -14.29 -12.11 -14.80
C GLU A 289 -13.59 -11.34 -13.66
N ILE A 290 -13.27 -10.06 -13.86
CA ILE A 290 -12.64 -9.22 -12.84
C ILE A 290 -13.53 -9.07 -11.61
N VAL A 291 -14.83 -8.83 -11.80
CA VAL A 291 -15.82 -8.73 -10.72
C VAL A 291 -16.03 -10.05 -10.00
N MET A 292 -15.97 -11.19 -10.69
CA MET A 292 -16.17 -12.51 -10.10
C MET A 292 -14.94 -13.00 -9.32
N THR A 293 -13.74 -12.72 -9.81
CA THR A 293 -12.49 -13.17 -9.20
C THR A 293 -12.04 -12.29 -8.06
N THR A 294 -12.30 -10.97 -8.14
CA THR A 294 -11.96 -9.99 -7.10
C THR A 294 -10.50 -10.04 -6.63
N HIS A 295 -9.56 -10.34 -7.53
CA HIS A 295 -8.15 -10.49 -7.20
C HIS A 295 -7.46 -9.19 -6.76
N GLY A 296 -8.11 -8.03 -6.88
CA GLY A 296 -7.55 -6.74 -6.50
C GLY A 296 -6.44 -6.22 -7.41
N VAL A 297 -6.15 -6.92 -8.52
CA VAL A 297 -5.11 -6.55 -9.49
C VAL A 297 -5.71 -5.61 -10.54
N VAL A 298 -5.10 -4.44 -10.72
CA VAL A 298 -5.46 -3.52 -11.82
C VAL A 298 -5.13 -4.17 -13.15
N LYS A 299 -6.13 -4.38 -14.01
CA LYS A 299 -5.93 -4.91 -15.35
C LYS A 299 -6.44 -3.97 -16.43
N GLN A 300 -5.71 -3.91 -17.54
CA GLN A 300 -6.15 -3.20 -18.74
C GLN A 300 -7.21 -4.04 -19.45
N ILE A 301 -8.26 -3.39 -19.98
CA ILE A 301 -9.21 -4.07 -20.84
C ILE A 301 -8.50 -4.64 -22.08
N ASN A 302 -8.95 -5.81 -22.55
CA ASN A 302 -8.33 -6.59 -23.62
C ASN A 302 -6.92 -7.13 -23.34
N GLN A 303 -6.52 -7.15 -22.06
CA GLN A 303 -5.27 -7.76 -21.62
C GLN A 303 -5.54 -8.73 -20.47
N GLN A 304 -5.62 -10.03 -20.79
CA GLN A 304 -5.92 -11.08 -19.80
C GLN A 304 -4.81 -11.26 -18.76
N GLU A 305 -3.55 -11.16 -19.21
CA GLU A 305 -2.36 -11.35 -18.39
C GLU A 305 -1.49 -10.09 -18.35
N GLU A 306 -0.82 -9.86 -17.21
CA GLU A 306 0.17 -8.80 -17.09
C GLU A 306 1.30 -9.04 -18.09
N LYS A 307 1.72 -8.01 -18.83
CA LYS A 307 2.80 -8.15 -19.81
C LYS A 307 4.13 -8.06 -19.09
N ILE A 308 4.57 -9.19 -18.54
CA ILE A 308 5.85 -9.35 -17.86
C ILE A 308 6.94 -9.64 -18.90
N VAL A 309 8.09 -8.97 -18.76
CA VAL A 309 9.25 -9.19 -19.62
C VAL A 309 10.05 -10.39 -19.10
N ASP A 310 9.69 -11.59 -19.56
CA ASP A 310 10.19 -12.86 -19.02
C ASP A 310 11.64 -13.23 -19.39
N ASN A 311 12.23 -12.50 -20.33
CA ASN A 311 13.57 -12.79 -20.86
C ASN A 311 14.68 -11.93 -20.22
N VAL A 312 14.34 -11.07 -19.27
CA VAL A 312 15.29 -10.12 -18.67
C VAL A 312 15.11 -10.10 -17.17
N TRP A 313 16.15 -10.51 -16.44
CA TRP A 313 16.09 -10.63 -14.99
C TRP A 313 16.57 -9.37 -14.28
N PHE A 314 15.94 -9.09 -13.16
CA PHE A 314 16.28 -7.97 -12.29
C PHE A 314 16.35 -8.40 -10.83
N VAL A 315 16.77 -7.50 -9.95
CA VAL A 315 16.72 -7.65 -8.50
C VAL A 315 15.99 -6.45 -7.89
N HIS A 316 15.00 -6.72 -7.03
CA HIS A 316 14.15 -5.73 -6.38
C HIS A 316 14.22 -5.87 -4.84
N GLY A 317 14.38 -4.77 -4.10
CA GLY A 317 14.49 -4.78 -2.63
C GLY A 317 13.23 -4.38 -1.85
N GLY A 318 12.14 -4.11 -2.58
CA GLY A 318 10.88 -3.60 -2.04
C GLY A 318 10.79 -2.07 -2.10
N LEU A 319 9.76 -1.52 -1.46
CA LEU A 319 9.39 -0.11 -1.49
C LEU A 319 9.54 0.59 -0.15
N GLN A 320 9.93 -0.15 0.88
CA GLN A 320 10.18 0.42 2.20
C GLN A 320 11.23 1.54 2.12
N LEU A 321 10.94 2.60 2.85
CA LEU A 321 11.72 3.82 3.00
C LEU A 321 13.24 3.75 2.75
N ASN A 322 13.95 2.90 3.52
CA ASN A 322 15.41 2.86 3.52
C ASN A 322 15.96 1.89 2.47
N THR A 323 15.10 1.13 1.79
CA THR A 323 15.50 0.15 0.79
C THR A 323 16.28 0.84 -0.32
N GLY A 324 15.74 1.88 -0.95
CA GLY A 324 16.42 2.54 -2.06
C GLY A 324 17.79 3.11 -1.68
N ALA A 325 17.91 3.72 -0.50
CA ALA A 325 19.19 4.24 0.01
C ALA A 325 20.19 3.11 0.32
N LYS A 326 19.75 2.04 0.98
CA LYS A 326 20.57 0.87 1.30
C LYS A 326 21.01 0.14 0.03
N MET A 327 20.13 -0.03 -0.95
CA MET A 327 20.46 -0.64 -2.24
C MET A 327 21.49 0.20 -3.00
N ARG A 328 21.29 1.53 -3.12
CA ARG A 328 22.29 2.40 -3.77
C ARG A 328 23.66 2.32 -3.09
N LYS A 329 23.69 2.30 -1.75
CA LYS A 329 24.93 2.12 -1.00
C LYS A 329 25.57 0.75 -1.28
N ALA A 330 24.79 -0.33 -1.23
CA ALA A 330 25.28 -1.67 -1.52
C ALA A 330 25.86 -1.79 -2.94
N LEU A 331 25.22 -1.18 -3.94
CA LEU A 331 25.77 -1.13 -5.30
C LEU A 331 27.08 -0.34 -5.39
N GLN A 332 27.24 0.70 -4.56
CA GLN A 332 28.52 1.40 -4.48
C GLN A 332 29.62 0.52 -3.88
N ASP A 333 29.32 -0.15 -2.77
CA ASP A 333 30.28 -1.02 -2.07
C ASP A 333 30.68 -2.25 -2.92
N LEU A 334 29.76 -2.72 -3.78
CA LEU A 334 29.97 -3.86 -4.69
C LEU A 334 30.54 -3.47 -6.07
N ASN A 335 30.77 -2.18 -6.35
CA ASN A 335 31.13 -1.67 -7.69
C ASN A 335 30.15 -2.09 -8.80
N MET A 336 28.85 -2.02 -8.51
CA MET A 336 27.74 -2.37 -9.43
C MET A 336 26.85 -1.14 -9.75
N GLN A 337 27.41 0.07 -9.71
CA GLN A 337 26.62 1.30 -9.89
C GLN A 337 26.03 1.41 -11.31
N ASP A 338 26.69 0.80 -12.30
CA ASP A 338 26.26 0.70 -13.70
C ASP A 338 25.04 -0.21 -13.90
N LYS A 339 24.72 -1.06 -12.92
CA LYS A 339 23.55 -1.96 -12.92
C LYS A 339 22.28 -1.31 -12.40
N PHE A 340 22.28 -0.01 -12.12
CA PHE A 340 21.05 0.70 -11.77
C PHE A 340 20.11 0.77 -12.99
N TRP A 341 18.88 0.30 -12.82
CA TRP A 341 17.88 0.36 -13.88
C TRP A 341 16.93 1.55 -13.69
N PRO A 342 16.80 2.46 -14.66
CA PRO A 342 15.81 3.54 -14.60
C PRO A 342 14.40 2.98 -14.79
N LEU A 343 13.44 3.45 -13.98
CA LEU A 343 12.04 3.01 -14.03
C LEU A 343 11.12 4.17 -14.35
N ARG A 344 10.04 3.89 -15.07
CA ARG A 344 8.89 4.80 -15.26
C ARG A 344 7.78 4.48 -14.27
N ASN A 345 6.93 5.46 -13.97
CA ASN A 345 5.75 5.32 -13.10
C ASN A 345 6.05 4.61 -11.77
N LYS A 346 7.24 4.86 -11.23
CA LYS A 346 7.77 4.21 -10.05
C LYS A 346 7.40 4.95 -8.77
N ALA A 347 7.43 4.27 -7.64
CA ALA A 347 7.45 4.97 -6.36
C ALA A 347 8.79 5.73 -6.19
N ILE A 348 8.78 6.86 -5.47
CA ILE A 348 9.96 7.75 -5.35
C ILE A 348 11.25 7.01 -4.92
N ASN A 349 11.12 6.02 -4.02
CA ASN A 349 12.25 5.28 -3.46
C ASN A 349 12.53 3.92 -4.12
N GLU A 350 11.78 3.59 -5.17
CA GLU A 350 11.91 2.32 -5.86
C GLU A 350 13.23 2.23 -6.63
N VAL A 351 13.92 1.11 -6.43
CA VAL A 351 15.22 0.82 -7.02
C VAL A 351 15.22 -0.63 -7.50
N VAL A 352 15.60 -0.77 -8.76
CA VAL A 352 15.80 -2.05 -9.42
C VAL A 352 17.24 -2.14 -9.93
N VAL A 353 17.80 -3.34 -9.85
CA VAL A 353 19.16 -3.65 -10.29
C VAL A 353 19.10 -4.67 -11.41
N GLY A 354 19.84 -4.44 -12.49
CA GLY A 354 19.89 -5.30 -13.65
C GLY A 354 20.31 -4.55 -14.91
N PRO A 355 20.16 -5.16 -16.09
CA PRO A 355 19.60 -6.48 -16.32
C PRO A 355 20.62 -7.60 -16.02
N PHE A 356 20.09 -8.80 -15.77
CA PHE A 356 20.82 -10.05 -15.66
C PHE A 356 20.33 -11.04 -16.73
N GLU A 357 21.23 -11.90 -17.21
CA GLU A 357 20.98 -12.78 -18.35
C GLU A 357 20.07 -13.97 -18.02
N ASN A 358 20.05 -14.39 -16.75
CA ASN A 358 19.26 -15.52 -16.28
C ASN A 358 19.03 -15.42 -14.76
N LEU A 359 18.14 -16.30 -14.26
CA LEU A 359 17.79 -16.39 -12.84
C LEU A 359 19.01 -16.65 -11.94
N GLU A 360 19.95 -17.49 -12.35
CA GLU A 360 21.12 -17.83 -11.53
C GLU A 360 22.00 -16.59 -11.28
N ALA A 361 22.28 -15.82 -12.34
CA ALA A 361 23.00 -14.56 -12.23
C ALA A 361 22.25 -13.52 -11.37
N ALA A 362 20.92 -13.44 -11.52
CA ALA A 362 20.10 -12.56 -10.70
C ALA A 362 20.08 -12.98 -9.22
N ARG A 363 20.06 -14.28 -8.92
CA ARG A 363 20.14 -14.82 -7.56
C ARG A 363 21.49 -14.52 -6.92
N GLU A 364 22.58 -14.77 -7.63
CA GLU A 364 23.93 -14.47 -7.12
C GLU A 364 24.08 -12.97 -6.81
N ALA A 365 23.57 -12.11 -7.70
CA ALA A 365 23.54 -10.68 -7.46
C ALA A 365 22.64 -10.31 -6.26
N ALA A 366 21.46 -10.92 -6.16
CA ALA A 366 20.53 -10.70 -5.05
C ALA A 366 21.18 -11.05 -3.71
N ASP A 367 21.93 -12.15 -3.61
CA ASP A 367 22.59 -12.56 -2.38
C ASP A 367 23.69 -11.58 -1.97
N LYS A 368 24.52 -11.13 -2.92
CA LYS A 368 25.54 -10.10 -2.67
C LYS A 368 24.92 -8.78 -2.22
N ILE A 369 23.88 -8.32 -2.92
CA ILE A 369 23.18 -7.07 -2.62
C ILE A 369 22.48 -7.16 -1.26
N SER A 370 21.79 -8.27 -0.97
CA SER A 370 21.11 -8.51 0.30
C SER A 370 22.10 -8.45 1.47
N ALA A 371 23.23 -9.14 1.34
CA ALA A 371 24.28 -9.15 2.35
C ALA A 371 24.88 -7.76 2.58
N ALA A 372 25.17 -7.00 1.52
CA ALA A 372 25.74 -5.65 1.62
C ALA A 372 24.72 -4.61 2.13
N ALA A 373 23.45 -4.72 1.72
CA ALA A 373 22.40 -3.78 2.10
C ALA A 373 21.78 -4.07 3.48
N GLY A 374 21.93 -5.31 3.98
CA GLY A 374 21.30 -5.77 5.22
C GLY A 374 19.77 -5.75 5.15
N ILE A 375 19.20 -6.10 4.00
CA ILE A 375 17.76 -6.21 3.73
C ILE A 375 17.52 -7.33 2.73
N PRO A 376 16.36 -8.02 2.78
CA PRO A 376 16.01 -9.00 1.76
C PRO A 376 15.80 -8.32 0.41
N VAL A 377 16.19 -9.02 -0.65
CA VAL A 377 15.97 -8.65 -2.05
C VAL A 377 15.67 -9.90 -2.88
N TRP A 378 14.93 -9.74 -3.96
CA TRP A 378 14.42 -10.85 -4.75
C TRP A 378 14.78 -10.69 -6.24
N PRO A 379 15.09 -11.80 -6.93
CA PRO A 379 15.02 -11.83 -8.38
C PRO A 379 13.62 -11.43 -8.83
N ALA A 380 13.52 -10.67 -9.92
CA ALA A 380 12.27 -10.09 -10.38
C ALA A 380 12.19 -10.04 -11.91
N HIS A 381 10.96 -10.13 -12.40
CA HIS A 381 10.58 -9.67 -13.73
C HIS A 381 9.71 -8.44 -13.63
N LEU A 382 9.94 -7.50 -14.55
CA LEU A 382 9.25 -6.22 -14.60
C LEU A 382 8.15 -6.28 -15.66
N SER A 383 7.09 -5.51 -15.47
CA SER A 383 6.08 -5.29 -16.51
C SER A 383 6.61 -4.35 -17.60
N GLU A 384 6.08 -4.49 -18.83
CA GLU A 384 6.45 -3.64 -19.98
C GLU A 384 6.30 -2.14 -19.69
N GLU A 385 5.36 -1.75 -18.82
CA GLU A 385 5.12 -0.35 -18.46
C GLU A 385 6.21 0.30 -17.61
N MET A 386 7.15 -0.50 -17.09
CA MET A 386 8.27 -0.03 -16.30
C MET A 386 9.44 0.48 -17.18
N PHE A 387 9.40 0.25 -18.50
CA PHE A 387 10.46 0.54 -19.47
C PHE A 387 10.30 1.90 -20.20
#